data_AF-A0A9D6EPU5-F1
#
_entry.id   AF-A0A9D6EPU5-F1
#
_cell.length_a   1.000
_cell.length_b   1.000
_cell.length_c   1.000
_cell.angle_alpha   90.00
_cell.angle_beta   90.00
_cell.angle_gamma   90.00
#
_symmetry.space_group_name_H-M   'P 1'
#
loop_
_entity.id
_entity.type
_entity.pdbx_description
1 polymer ?
#
loop_
_entity_poly.entity_id
_entity_poly.type
_entity_poly.pdbx_seq_one_letter_code
_entity_poly.pdbx_strand_id
1 'polypeptide(L)'
;MADLPSQGSGRGTQWAIVAVLGGLLAVVAVTGYFYAQSVRLDEEKALAESDAIARGIAAFIEAREENFQKILEAYAGRFRFREAIRRRDRAEALIHLRQIAESFPDLDRPFLADPAGVLWAVYPEAPEIYGTSFAQRDWY
;
A
#
# COMPACT_ATOMS: atom_id res chain seq x y z
N MET A 1 -74.34 -42.59 39.97
CA MET A 1 -73.80 -41.83 41.12
C MET A 1 -72.35 -42.25 41.26
N ALA A 2 -71.32 -41.46 40.97
CA ALA A 2 -71.22 -40.05 40.62
C ALA A 2 -69.91 -39.81 39.84
N ASP A 3 -69.95 -38.78 39.00
CA ASP A 3 -68.90 -37.92 38.45
C ASP A 3 -67.48 -38.43 38.19
N LEU A 4 -67.13 -38.40 36.91
CA LEU A 4 -65.84 -37.94 36.43
C LEU A 4 -65.82 -36.40 36.41
N PRO A 5 -64.71 -35.75 36.79
CA PRO A 5 -64.23 -34.60 36.04
C PRO A 5 -62.77 -34.82 35.63
N SER A 6 -62.52 -35.09 34.36
CA SER A 6 -62.25 -34.08 33.31
C SER A 6 -60.86 -33.48 33.41
N GLN A 7 -59.95 -34.04 32.60
CA GLN A 7 -58.66 -33.46 32.27
C GLN A 7 -58.82 -32.02 31.77
N GLY A 8 -58.25 -31.07 32.51
CA GLY A 8 -58.29 -29.64 32.21
C GLY A 8 -56.94 -28.97 32.40
N SER A 9 -55.87 -29.45 31.77
CA SER A 9 -54.54 -28.81 31.84
C SER A 9 -53.80 -28.70 30.50
N GLY A 10 -54.50 -28.91 29.36
CA GLY A 10 -53.87 -28.90 28.03
C GLY A 10 -53.81 -27.53 27.35
N ARG A 11 -54.88 -26.72 27.44
CA ARG A 11 -55.00 -25.48 26.64
C ARG A 11 -54.14 -24.33 27.18
N GLY A 12 -54.15 -24.07 28.49
CA GLY A 12 -53.37 -22.96 29.08
C GLY A 12 -51.85 -23.11 28.86
N THR A 13 -51.34 -24.32 29.00
CA THR A 13 -49.93 -24.65 28.78
C THR A 13 -49.54 -24.53 27.30
N GLN A 14 -50.41 -24.91 26.37
CA GLN A 14 -50.19 -24.76 24.94
C GLN A 14 -50.12 -23.28 24.50
N TRP A 15 -51.00 -22.43 25.02
CA TRP A 15 -50.97 -20.98 24.73
C TRP A 15 -49.72 -20.31 25.31
N ALA A 16 -49.27 -20.73 26.50
CA ALA A 16 -48.02 -20.24 27.08
C ALA A 16 -46.79 -20.64 26.22
N ILE A 17 -46.75 -21.88 25.73
CA ILE A 17 -45.65 -22.35 24.85
C ILE A 17 -45.63 -21.58 23.53
N VAL A 18 -46.78 -21.34 22.91
CA VAL A 18 -46.87 -20.57 21.65
C VAL A 18 -46.44 -19.11 21.86
N ALA A 19 -46.80 -18.50 22.98
CA ALA A 19 -46.38 -17.14 23.31
C ALA A 19 -44.85 -17.04 23.51
N VAL A 20 -44.25 -18.02 24.19
CA VAL A 20 -42.79 -18.07 24.40
C VAL A 20 -42.06 -18.31 23.08
N LEU A 21 -42.52 -19.25 22.25
CA LEU A 21 -41.94 -19.50 20.93
C LEU A 21 -42.08 -18.30 20.00
N GLY A 22 -43.22 -17.63 20.00
CA GLY A 22 -43.44 -16.40 19.23
C GLY A 22 -42.51 -15.27 19.67
N GLY A 23 -42.33 -15.10 20.99
CA GLY A 23 -41.39 -14.14 21.55
C GLY A 23 -39.94 -14.46 21.16
N LEU A 24 -39.52 -15.72 21.25
CA LEU A 24 -38.19 -16.17 20.84
C LEU A 24 -37.94 -15.91 19.35
N LEU A 25 -38.93 -16.23 18.50
CA LEU A 25 -38.82 -16.07 17.06
C LEU A 25 -38.78 -14.58 16.65
N ALA A 26 -39.53 -13.72 17.36
CA ALA A 26 -39.45 -12.27 17.20
C ALA A 26 -38.07 -11.73 17.58
N VAL A 27 -37.47 -12.22 18.68
CA VAL A 27 -36.11 -11.82 19.07
C VAL A 27 -35.10 -12.23 18.00
N VAL A 28 -35.16 -13.48 17.51
CA VAL A 28 -34.25 -13.95 16.44
C VAL A 28 -34.42 -13.14 15.16
N ALA A 29 -35.65 -12.82 14.75
CA ALA A 29 -35.92 -12.02 13.57
C ALA A 29 -35.37 -10.58 13.71
N VAL A 30 -35.55 -9.96 14.87
CA VAL A 30 -35.02 -8.62 15.17
C VAL A 30 -33.50 -8.64 15.17
N THR A 31 -32.87 -9.59 15.86
CA THR A 31 -31.40 -9.72 15.86
C THR A 31 -30.84 -9.96 14.47
N GLY A 32 -31.47 -10.82 13.67
CA GLY A 32 -31.07 -11.08 12.28
C GLY A 32 -31.20 -9.84 11.39
N TYR A 33 -32.29 -9.08 11.54
CA TYR A 33 -32.49 -7.81 10.83
C TYR A 33 -31.43 -6.76 11.20
N PHE A 34 -31.15 -6.58 12.49
CA PHE A 34 -30.11 -5.67 12.96
C PHE A 34 -28.71 -6.10 12.48
N TYR A 35 -28.42 -7.40 12.46
CA TYR A 35 -27.16 -7.93 11.96
C TYR A 35 -26.99 -7.68 10.44
N ALA A 36 -28.02 -7.96 9.64
CA ALA A 36 -28.00 -7.70 8.20
C ALA A 36 -27.85 -6.20 7.88
N GLN A 37 -28.48 -5.34 8.68
CA GLN A 37 -28.35 -3.89 8.55
C GLN A 37 -26.95 -3.39 8.96
N SER A 38 -26.34 -3.99 9.99
CA SER A 38 -24.98 -3.66 10.42
C SER A 38 -23.94 -4.03 9.35
N VAL A 39 -24.04 -5.22 8.76
CA VAL A 39 -23.09 -5.72 7.76
C VAL A 39 -23.07 -4.83 6.51
N ARG A 40 -24.22 -4.29 6.08
CA ARG A 40 -24.30 -3.38 4.94
C ARG A 40 -23.58 -2.05 5.17
N LEU A 41 -23.55 -1.55 6.41
CA LEU A 41 -22.87 -0.30 6.76
C LEU A 41 -21.35 -0.47 6.92
N ASP A 42 -20.88 -1.68 7.13
CA ASP A 42 -19.45 -1.98 7.32
C ASP A 42 -18.73 -2.25 5.98
N GLU A 43 -19.42 -2.80 4.99
CA GLU A 43 -18.85 -3.11 3.66
C GLU A 43 -18.51 -1.84 2.86
N GLU A 44 -19.37 -0.83 2.89
CA GLU A 44 -19.12 0.46 2.23
C GLU A 44 -17.96 1.24 2.87
N LYS A 45 -17.82 1.15 4.20
CA LYS A 45 -16.71 1.79 4.93
C LYS A 45 -15.39 1.10 4.67
N ALA A 46 -15.35 -0.23 4.70
CA ALA A 46 -14.15 -1.00 4.43
C ALA A 46 -13.62 -0.76 3.01
N LEU A 47 -14.51 -0.67 2.01
CA LEU A 47 -14.14 -0.35 0.63
C LEU A 47 -13.68 1.11 0.46
N ALA A 48 -14.39 2.07 1.07
CA ALA A 48 -14.00 3.48 1.01
C ALA A 48 -12.67 3.77 1.73
N GLU A 49 -12.42 3.10 2.85
CA GLU A 49 -11.16 3.19 3.59
C GLU A 49 -10.00 2.59 2.79
N SER A 50 -10.19 1.40 2.20
CA SER A 50 -9.17 0.77 1.35
C SER A 50 -8.81 1.63 0.13
N ASP A 51 -9.82 2.22 -0.53
CA ASP A 51 -9.64 3.10 -1.68
C ASP A 51 -8.99 4.45 -1.31
N ALA A 52 -9.33 5.02 -0.16
CA ALA A 52 -8.67 6.21 0.37
C ALA A 52 -7.18 5.95 0.69
N ILE A 53 -6.87 4.81 1.30
CA ILE A 53 -5.49 4.39 1.58
C ILE A 53 -4.73 4.16 0.27
N ALA A 54 -5.31 3.44 -0.69
CA ALA A 54 -4.69 3.17 -1.98
C ALA A 54 -4.38 4.46 -2.74
N ARG A 55 -5.31 5.42 -2.80
CA ARG A 55 -5.08 6.74 -3.40
C ARG A 55 -4.02 7.54 -2.66
N GLY A 56 -4.01 7.49 -1.33
CA GLY A 56 -2.99 8.15 -0.52
C GLY A 56 -1.58 7.62 -0.80
N ILE A 57 -1.45 6.28 -0.87
CA ILE A 57 -0.18 5.62 -1.21
C ILE A 57 0.24 5.96 -2.64
N ALA A 58 -0.68 5.92 -3.61
CA ALA A 58 -0.39 6.26 -5.00
C ALA A 58 0.10 7.71 -5.14
N ALA A 59 -0.60 8.67 -4.54
CA ALA A 59 -0.20 10.08 -4.56
C ALA A 59 1.16 10.31 -3.88
N PHE A 60 1.46 9.55 -2.81
CA PHE A 60 2.76 9.62 -2.15
C PHE A 60 3.89 9.08 -3.05
N ILE A 61 3.66 7.96 -3.75
CA ILE A 61 4.63 7.40 -4.71
C ILE A 61 4.89 8.40 -5.83
N GLU A 62 3.82 8.97 -6.41
CA GLU A 62 3.93 9.96 -7.49
C GLU A 62 4.69 11.22 -7.05
N ALA A 63 4.37 11.77 -5.86
CA ALA A 63 5.07 12.91 -5.31
C ALA A 63 6.56 12.61 -5.03
N ARG A 64 6.89 11.38 -4.63
CA ARG A 64 8.27 10.95 -4.42
C ARG A 64 9.04 10.84 -5.74
N GLU A 65 8.43 10.27 -6.77
CA GLU A 65 9.03 10.17 -8.11
C GLU A 65 9.30 11.56 -8.71
N GLU A 66 8.33 12.47 -8.64
CA GLU A 66 8.49 13.84 -9.14
C GLU A 66 9.64 14.58 -8.43
N ASN A 67 9.79 14.35 -7.12
CA ASN A 67 10.88 14.92 -6.35
C ASN A 67 12.25 14.38 -6.80
N PHE A 68 12.37 13.07 -7.02
CA PHE A 68 13.62 12.45 -7.52
C PHE A 68 14.01 12.98 -8.90
N GLN A 69 13.04 13.16 -9.80
CA GLN A 69 13.32 13.73 -11.12
C GLN A 69 13.87 15.17 -11.00
N LYS A 70 13.22 16.03 -10.22
CA LYS A 70 13.66 17.43 -10.00
C LYS A 70 15.08 17.50 -9.42
N ILE A 71 15.40 16.60 -8.49
CA ILE A 71 16.73 16.49 -7.89
C ILE A 71 17.78 16.13 -8.94
N LEU A 72 17.50 15.11 -9.76
CA LEU A 72 18.40 14.65 -10.81
C LEU A 72 18.63 15.74 -11.86
N GLU A 73 17.59 16.43 -12.30
CA GLU A 73 17.69 17.56 -13.23
C GLU A 73 18.55 18.69 -12.66
N ALA A 74 18.31 19.08 -11.41
CA ALA A 74 19.08 20.12 -10.73
C ALA A 74 20.57 19.76 -10.58
N TYR A 75 20.88 18.49 -10.28
CA TYR A 75 22.26 18.04 -10.14
C TYR A 75 22.96 17.84 -11.49
N ALA A 76 22.28 17.25 -12.48
CA ALA A 76 22.77 17.08 -13.84
C ALA A 76 23.10 18.43 -14.50
N GLY A 77 22.40 19.51 -14.13
CA GLY A 77 22.67 20.86 -14.60
C GLY A 77 23.95 21.50 -14.05
N ARG A 78 24.55 20.97 -12.96
CA ARG A 78 25.71 21.60 -12.31
C ARG A 78 26.93 21.61 -13.22
N PHE A 79 27.52 22.80 -13.41
CA PHE A 79 28.68 22.99 -14.29
C PHE A 79 29.84 22.04 -13.97
N ARG A 80 30.24 21.93 -12.71
CA ARG A 80 31.36 21.05 -12.29
C ARG A 80 31.09 19.57 -12.56
N PHE A 81 29.86 19.13 -12.30
CA PHE A 81 29.48 17.74 -12.58
C PHE A 81 29.50 17.43 -14.08
N ARG A 82 28.96 18.33 -14.90
CA ARG A 82 29.03 18.21 -16.37
C ARG A 82 30.47 18.23 -16.88
N GLU A 83 31.35 19.00 -16.26
CA GLU A 83 32.77 19.05 -16.62
C GLU A 83 33.47 17.74 -16.27
N ALA A 84 33.22 17.18 -15.08
CA ALA A 84 33.74 15.88 -14.67
C ALA A 84 33.30 14.76 -15.63
N ILE A 85 32.02 14.73 -16.01
CA ILE A 85 31.48 13.80 -17.00
C ILE A 85 32.18 13.98 -18.36
N ARG A 86 32.28 15.21 -18.85
CA ARG A 86 32.89 15.49 -20.16
C ARG A 86 34.35 15.07 -20.24
N ARG A 87 35.10 15.24 -19.14
CA ARG A 87 36.50 14.82 -19.03
C ARG A 87 36.67 13.34 -18.71
N ARG A 88 35.56 12.63 -18.46
CA ARG A 88 35.55 11.24 -17.95
C ARG A 88 36.40 11.09 -16.69
N ASP A 89 36.41 12.13 -15.86
CA ASP A 89 37.15 12.17 -14.60
C ASP A 89 36.34 11.42 -13.52
N ARG A 90 36.66 10.14 -13.35
CA ARG A 90 35.98 9.28 -12.38
C ARG A 90 36.12 9.79 -10.95
N ALA A 91 37.29 10.31 -10.58
CA ALA A 91 37.53 10.75 -9.21
C ALA A 91 36.63 11.94 -8.85
N GLU A 92 36.57 12.94 -9.73
CA GLU A 92 35.68 14.10 -9.53
C GLU A 92 34.20 13.70 -9.63
N ALA A 93 33.85 12.79 -10.53
CA ALA A 93 32.49 12.27 -10.65
C ALA A 93 32.05 11.55 -9.35
N LEU A 94 32.91 10.74 -8.74
CA LEU A 94 32.61 10.04 -7.48
C LEU A 94 32.36 11.00 -6.31
N ILE A 95 33.06 12.15 -6.27
CA ILE A 95 32.78 13.20 -5.28
C ILE A 95 31.34 13.71 -5.43
N HIS A 96 30.90 13.95 -6.66
CA HIS A 96 29.54 14.40 -6.93
C HIS A 96 28.50 13.31 -6.64
N LEU A 97 28.75 12.05 -7.02
CA LEU A 97 27.83 10.94 -6.72
C LEU A 97 27.69 10.73 -5.20
N ARG A 98 28.78 10.85 -4.45
CA ARG A 98 28.75 10.85 -2.98
C ARG A 98 27.89 11.98 -2.43
N GLN A 99 28.10 13.21 -2.90
CA GLN A 99 27.31 14.37 -2.46
C GLN A 99 25.80 14.18 -2.72
N ILE A 100 25.43 13.58 -3.86
CA ILE A 100 24.04 13.26 -4.17
C ILE A 100 23.50 12.24 -3.16
N ALA A 101 24.21 11.13 -2.94
CA ALA A 101 23.79 10.09 -2.00
C ALA A 101 23.66 10.60 -0.56
N GLU A 102 24.55 11.50 -0.14
CA GLU A 102 24.51 12.14 1.19
C GLU A 102 23.36 13.16 1.31
N SER A 103 23.07 13.90 0.23
CA SER A 103 21.97 14.88 0.22
C SER A 103 20.59 14.22 0.13
N PHE A 104 20.52 13.05 -0.50
CA PHE A 104 19.27 12.33 -0.78
C PHE A 104 19.45 10.85 -0.42
N PRO A 105 19.40 10.52 0.89
CA PRO A 105 19.61 9.15 1.36
C PRO A 105 18.55 8.15 0.88
N ASP A 106 17.40 8.65 0.42
CA ASP A 106 16.31 7.86 -0.17
C ASP A 106 16.56 7.44 -1.63
N LEU A 107 17.60 7.98 -2.27
CA LEU A 107 18.06 7.58 -3.59
C LEU A 107 18.91 6.32 -3.44
N ASP A 108 18.70 5.30 -4.27
CA ASP A 108 19.42 4.02 -4.18
C ASP A 108 20.95 4.16 -4.40
N ARG A 109 21.44 3.81 -5.59
CA ARG A 109 22.86 3.99 -5.95
C ARG A 109 22.94 4.95 -7.13
N PRO A 110 23.49 6.15 -6.94
CA PRO A 110 23.79 7.01 -8.07
C PRO A 110 24.97 6.43 -8.86
N PHE A 111 24.79 6.30 -10.17
CA PHE A 111 25.80 5.80 -11.10
C PHE A 111 25.84 6.62 -12.39
N LEU A 112 26.91 6.45 -13.16
CA LEU A 112 27.07 7.03 -14.48
C LEU A 112 27.39 5.93 -15.48
N ALA A 113 26.56 5.87 -16.52
CA ALA A 113 26.78 5.06 -17.71
C ALA A 113 27.00 5.97 -18.91
N ASP A 114 27.73 5.48 -19.91
CA ASP A 114 27.80 6.14 -21.22
C ASP A 114 26.55 5.82 -22.06
N PRO A 115 26.38 6.42 -23.26
CA PRO A 115 25.23 6.15 -24.13
C PRO A 115 25.11 4.71 -24.68
N ALA A 116 26.12 3.85 -24.46
CA ALA A 116 26.08 2.42 -24.82
C ALA A 116 25.73 1.54 -23.60
N GLY A 117 25.33 2.15 -22.49
CA GLY A 117 24.98 1.48 -21.24
C GLY A 117 26.18 1.02 -20.43
N VAL A 118 27.39 1.48 -20.77
CA VAL A 118 28.60 1.03 -20.08
C VAL A 118 28.82 1.86 -18.82
N LEU A 119 28.74 1.20 -17.66
CA LEU A 119 28.92 1.84 -16.37
C LEU A 119 30.40 2.19 -16.13
N TRP A 120 30.66 3.44 -15.73
CA TRP A 120 32.03 3.93 -15.50
C TRP A 120 32.26 4.63 -14.15
N ALA A 121 31.21 4.95 -13.39
CA ALA A 121 31.28 5.42 -12.01
C ALA A 121 30.01 5.03 -11.23
N VAL A 122 30.13 4.69 -9.95
CA VAL A 122 29.02 4.37 -9.06
C VAL A 122 29.39 4.69 -7.61
N TYR A 123 28.41 5.10 -6.80
CA TYR A 123 28.58 5.25 -5.37
C TYR A 123 27.54 4.43 -4.58
N PRO A 124 27.91 3.71 -3.48
CA PRO A 124 29.28 3.42 -3.06
C PRO A 124 30.10 2.73 -4.15
N GLU A 125 31.41 2.91 -4.12
CA GLU A 125 32.28 2.44 -5.20
C GLU A 125 32.22 0.92 -5.36
N ALA A 126 32.04 0.46 -6.60
CA ALA A 126 32.03 -0.96 -6.96
C ALA A 126 32.87 -1.15 -8.24
N PRO A 127 34.22 -1.19 -8.13
CA PRO A 127 35.10 -1.28 -9.29
C PRO A 127 34.87 -2.52 -10.16
N GLU A 128 34.34 -3.59 -9.59
CA GLU A 128 34.05 -4.87 -10.23
C GLU A 128 33.01 -4.79 -11.36
N ILE A 129 32.15 -3.77 -11.37
CA ILE A 129 31.11 -3.59 -12.40
C ILE A 129 31.49 -2.54 -13.46
N TYR A 130 32.66 -1.92 -13.36
CA TYR A 130 33.12 -0.96 -14.36
C TYR A 130 33.37 -1.61 -15.71
N GLY A 131 32.96 -0.93 -16.78
CA GLY A 131 33.09 -1.44 -18.15
C GLY A 131 32.01 -2.46 -18.52
N THR A 132 31.11 -2.81 -17.60
CA THR A 132 29.98 -3.68 -17.88
C THR A 132 28.86 -2.88 -18.52
N SER A 133 28.29 -3.40 -19.61
CA SER A 133 27.07 -2.83 -20.20
C SER A 133 25.83 -3.32 -19.46
N PHE A 134 24.93 -2.38 -19.20
CA PHE A 134 23.61 -2.60 -18.62
C PHE A 134 22.49 -2.20 -19.59
N ALA A 135 22.79 -2.03 -20.89
CA ALA A 135 21.80 -1.65 -21.91
C ALA A 135 20.64 -2.66 -22.08
N GLN A 136 20.79 -3.87 -21.53
CA GLN A 136 19.78 -4.92 -21.48
C GLN A 136 18.79 -4.77 -20.31
N ARG A 137 18.95 -3.77 -19.44
CA ARG A 137 18.08 -3.56 -18.27
C ARG A 137 17.00 -2.55 -18.61
N ASP A 138 15.78 -2.82 -18.16
CA ASP A 138 14.61 -1.96 -18.42
C ASP A 138 14.74 -0.52 -17.90
N TRP A 139 15.61 -0.30 -16.92
CA TRP A 139 15.87 1.04 -16.37
C TRP A 139 16.87 1.87 -17.17
N TYR A 140 17.54 1.30 -18.18
CA TYR A 140 18.48 1.99 -19.06
C TYR A 140 17.80 2.35 -20.40
#